data_AF-A0ABD3Q8P4-F1
#
_entry.id   AF-A0ABD3Q8P4-F1
#
_cell.length_a   1.000
_cell.length_b   1.000
_cell.length_c   1.000
_cell.angle_alpha   90.00
_cell.angle_beta   90.00
_cell.angle_gamma   90.00
#
_symmetry.space_group_name_H-M   'P 1'
#
loop_
_entity.id
_entity.type
_entity.pdbx_description
1 polymer ?
#
loop_
_entity_poly.entity_id
_entity_poly.type
_entity_poly.pdbx_seq_one_letter_code
_entity_poly.pdbx_strand_id
1 'polypeptide(L)'
;MDYLLFACTAGASIFSKMASASESCSLKNSAFVFVKPHANTEATQKMVREKLLAKGIEILSESDINGKTIDEKKLIDQHYYAIASKATILPADEIPVPDDKFEEAFGEKWSEVLKEGRAANAMQACKKFGCNAEELDAAWQAAKVVKFGGGFYCGLVSVKDQSPLYVFNAFFMVMRSKFVGEDMSIHCYEVQWDPKKLSWASFRGELLGPTDPKDGPEGSIRKAILDKYVYKDLGLTSVPNKGDNGVHASASPFEGLAEKCNWLGASADTDAFGKALIGSGLSKTTIADWSVDPRVTLPGGQKGSVFDALEDMDVDDCLAMLVEMNKLNV
;
A
#
# COMPACT_ATOMS: atom_id res chain seq x y z
N MET A 1 75.28 53.44 2.23
CA MET A 1 74.66 54.05 1.05
C MET A 1 73.85 52.97 0.34
N ASP A 2 72.62 52.81 0.80
CA ASP A 2 71.38 52.66 0.05
C ASP A 2 71.50 52.44 -1.47
N TYR A 3 70.89 51.36 -1.99
CA TYR A 3 69.53 51.38 -2.56
C TYR A 3 69.16 50.00 -3.16
N LEU A 4 67.92 49.57 -2.86
CA LEU A 4 66.98 48.77 -3.66
C LEU A 4 67.45 47.52 -4.46
N LEU A 5 66.78 46.39 -4.21
CA LEU A 5 65.75 45.89 -5.16
C LEU A 5 64.87 44.82 -4.47
N PHE A 6 63.58 45.13 -4.31
CA PHE A 6 62.54 44.17 -4.00
C PHE A 6 62.19 43.39 -5.28
N ALA A 7 62.37 42.08 -5.28
CA ALA A 7 61.87 41.20 -6.34
C ALA A 7 60.77 40.30 -5.76
N CYS A 8 59.54 40.59 -6.15
CA CYS A 8 58.38 39.75 -5.94
C CYS A 8 58.58 38.37 -6.59
N THR A 9 58.41 37.30 -5.82
CA THR A 9 58.11 35.97 -6.37
C THR A 9 56.85 35.44 -5.70
N ALA A 10 55.80 35.30 -6.51
CA ALA A 10 54.51 34.78 -6.11
C ALA A 10 54.65 33.27 -5.82
N GLY A 11 54.52 32.88 -4.55
CA GLY A 11 54.32 31.49 -4.16
C GLY A 11 52.89 31.08 -4.44
N ALA A 12 52.65 30.42 -5.57
CA ALA A 12 51.39 29.76 -5.86
C ALA A 12 51.17 28.63 -4.84
N SER A 13 50.30 28.87 -3.87
CA SER A 13 49.85 27.85 -2.92
C SER A 13 48.88 26.92 -3.65
N ILE A 14 49.35 25.72 -3.99
CA ILE A 14 48.49 24.65 -4.51
C ILE A 14 47.67 24.12 -3.33
N PHE A 15 46.47 24.66 -3.16
CA PHE A 15 45.44 24.02 -2.34
C PHE A 15 45.02 22.73 -3.06
N SER A 16 45.59 21.61 -2.62
CA SER A 16 45.02 20.29 -2.90
C SER A 16 43.64 20.24 -2.25
N LYS A 17 42.60 20.40 -3.08
CA LYS A 17 41.23 20.05 -2.73
C LYS A 17 41.23 18.52 -2.60
N MET A 18 41.41 18.00 -1.38
CA MET A 18 40.88 16.68 -1.07
C MET A 18 39.38 16.76 -1.35
N ALA A 19 38.96 16.16 -2.46
CA ALA A 19 37.59 15.80 -2.64
C ALA A 19 37.24 14.93 -1.43
N SER A 20 36.43 15.46 -0.51
CA SER A 20 35.71 14.60 0.40
C SER A 20 34.93 13.66 -0.50
N ALA A 21 35.31 12.39 -0.51
CA ALA A 21 34.38 11.36 -0.94
C ALA A 21 33.12 11.63 -0.14
N SER A 22 32.06 12.11 -0.82
CA SER A 22 30.74 12.03 -0.24
C SER A 22 30.60 10.56 0.11
N GLU A 23 30.50 10.22 1.40
CA GLU A 23 29.92 8.95 1.76
C GLU A 23 28.60 8.91 0.98
N SER A 24 28.54 8.11 -0.08
CA SER A 24 27.26 7.81 -0.70
C SER A 24 26.52 7.09 0.41
N CYS A 25 25.64 7.81 1.10
CA CYS A 25 24.81 7.23 2.15
C CYS A 25 24.04 6.11 1.46
N SER A 26 24.43 4.86 1.73
CA SER A 26 23.80 3.69 1.11
C SER A 26 22.31 3.76 1.40
N LEU A 27 21.48 3.50 0.39
CA LEU A 27 20.04 3.51 0.57
C LEU A 27 19.65 2.54 1.68
N LYS A 28 18.68 2.96 2.50
CA LYS A 28 18.09 2.14 3.55
C LYS A 28 16.78 1.54 3.06
N ASN A 29 16.43 0.38 3.58
CA ASN A 29 15.04 -0.06 3.52
C ASN A 29 14.20 0.93 4.32
N SER A 30 13.04 1.32 3.79
CA SER A 30 12.09 2.19 4.48
C SER A 30 10.67 1.77 4.16
N ALA A 31 9.87 1.58 5.21
CA ALA A 31 8.52 1.05 5.10
C ALA A 31 7.51 1.93 5.85
N PHE A 32 6.26 1.82 5.43
CA PHE A 32 5.09 2.25 6.18
C PHE A 32 4.52 1.06 6.95
N VAL A 33 4.31 1.25 8.25
CA VAL A 33 3.77 0.23 9.17
C VAL A 33 2.58 0.84 9.87
N PHE A 34 1.50 0.09 10.09
CA PHE A 34 0.42 0.58 10.95
C PHE A 34 -0.28 -0.52 11.74
N VAL A 35 -0.72 -0.19 12.95
CA VAL A 35 -1.63 -1.01 13.76
C VAL A 35 -3.04 -0.85 13.22
N LYS A 36 -3.68 -1.97 12.86
CA LYS A 36 -5.03 -2.00 12.30
C LYS A 36 -6.07 -1.62 13.36
N PRO A 37 -7.24 -1.08 12.97
CA PRO A 37 -8.23 -0.55 13.92
C PRO A 37 -8.67 -1.55 15.00
N HIS A 38 -8.92 -2.81 14.64
CA HIS A 38 -9.32 -3.86 15.60
C HIS A 38 -8.29 -4.15 16.70
N ALA A 39 -7.02 -3.76 16.50
CA ALA A 39 -5.92 -3.97 17.45
C ALA A 39 -5.31 -2.65 17.94
N ASN A 40 -5.88 -1.50 17.56
CA ASN A 40 -5.29 -0.18 17.81
C ASN A 40 -5.50 0.29 19.26
N THR A 41 -4.82 -0.39 20.19
CA THR A 41 -4.77 -0.05 21.61
C THR A 41 -3.37 0.43 21.98
N GLU A 42 -3.25 1.26 23.03
CA GLU A 42 -1.95 1.74 23.52
C GLU A 42 -0.98 0.58 23.83
N ALA A 43 -1.51 -0.54 24.37
CA ALA A 43 -0.73 -1.74 24.67
C ALA A 43 -0.16 -2.38 23.39
N THR A 44 -0.97 -2.48 22.33
CA THR A 44 -0.51 -3.01 21.04
C THR A 44 0.50 -2.06 20.40
N GLN A 45 0.22 -0.76 20.37
CA GLN A 45 1.14 0.25 19.82
C GLN A 45 2.51 0.19 20.52
N LYS A 46 2.52 0.16 21.85
CA LYS A 46 3.74 0.03 22.65
C LYS A 46 4.50 -1.25 22.30
N MET A 47 3.81 -2.39 22.21
CA MET A 47 4.45 -3.66 21.88
C MET A 47 5.05 -3.66 20.47
N VAL A 48 4.33 -3.12 19.47
CA VAL A 48 4.81 -3.00 18.09
C VAL A 48 6.06 -2.12 18.05
N ARG A 49 6.00 -0.94 18.68
CA ARG A 49 7.14 -0.02 18.80
C ARG A 49 8.36 -0.71 19.42
N GLU A 50 8.19 -1.38 20.55
CA GLU A 50 9.29 -2.09 21.24
C GLU A 50 9.91 -3.18 20.37
N LYS A 51 9.10 -3.95 19.63
CA LYS A 51 9.59 -4.99 18.72
C LYS A 51 10.39 -4.43 17.53
N LEU A 52 9.95 -3.31 16.96
CA LEU A 52 10.68 -2.63 15.88
C LEU A 52 12.04 -2.14 16.40
N LEU A 53 12.07 -1.41 17.51
CA LEU A 53 13.30 -0.87 18.10
C LEU A 53 14.27 -1.98 18.52
N ALA A 54 13.77 -3.09 19.09
CA ALA A 54 14.59 -4.23 19.49
C ALA A 54 15.29 -4.92 18.31
N LYS A 55 14.78 -4.76 17.07
CA LYS A 55 15.44 -5.23 15.84
C LYS A 55 16.35 -4.18 15.19
N GLY A 56 16.60 -3.05 15.86
CA GLY A 56 17.46 -1.99 15.35
C GLY A 56 16.82 -1.20 14.21
N ILE A 57 15.50 -1.25 14.07
CA ILE A 57 14.74 -0.43 13.14
C ILE A 57 14.60 0.97 13.74
N GLU A 58 14.93 1.97 12.94
CA GLU A 58 14.76 3.38 13.28
C GLU A 58 13.33 3.81 12.97
N ILE A 59 12.66 4.43 13.94
CA ILE A 59 11.32 5.01 13.76
C ILE A 59 11.51 6.51 13.48
N LEU A 60 11.19 6.92 12.25
CA LEU A 60 11.36 8.29 11.76
C LEU A 60 10.22 9.20 12.24
N SER A 61 9.00 8.69 12.18
CA SER A 61 7.80 9.40 12.61
C SER A 61 6.71 8.44 13.05
N GLU A 62 5.83 8.93 13.91
CA GLU A 62 4.61 8.26 14.37
C GLU A 62 3.43 9.21 14.23
N SER A 63 2.27 8.69 13.86
CA SER A 63 1.04 9.49 13.76
C SER A 63 -0.21 8.63 13.88
N ASP A 64 -1.31 9.22 14.34
CA ASP A 64 -2.63 8.60 14.31
C ASP A 64 -3.44 9.16 13.14
N ILE A 65 -4.14 8.29 12.42
CA ILE A 65 -5.07 8.67 11.35
C ILE A 65 -6.46 8.16 11.70
N ASN A 66 -7.40 9.07 11.91
CA ASN A 66 -8.79 8.72 12.24
C ASN A 66 -9.59 8.27 11.01
N GLY A 67 -10.64 7.49 11.24
CA GLY A 67 -11.45 6.86 10.21
C GLY A 67 -12.20 7.86 9.33
N LYS A 68 -12.55 9.04 9.86
CA LYS A 68 -13.08 10.15 9.08
C LYS A 68 -12.09 10.63 8.02
N THR A 69 -10.83 10.81 8.38
CA THR A 69 -9.77 11.20 7.45
C THR A 69 -9.52 10.12 6.41
N ILE A 70 -9.53 8.85 6.83
CA ILE A 70 -9.40 7.69 5.92
C ILE A 70 -10.54 7.68 4.89
N ASP A 71 -11.77 7.95 5.33
CA ASP A 71 -12.96 8.01 4.47
C ASP A 71 -12.89 9.18 3.47
N GLU A 72 -12.69 10.40 3.97
CA GLU A 72 -12.66 11.63 3.19
C GLU A 72 -11.58 11.61 2.11
N LYS A 73 -10.39 11.13 2.45
CA LYS A 73 -9.24 11.04 1.53
C LYS A 73 -9.19 9.71 0.76
N LYS A 74 -10.12 8.79 1.01
CA LYS A 74 -10.16 7.45 0.39
C LYS A 74 -8.86 6.66 0.59
N LEU A 75 -8.18 6.81 1.74
CA LEU A 75 -6.83 6.27 1.93
C LEU A 75 -6.81 4.74 1.84
N ILE A 76 -7.78 4.07 2.44
CA ILE A 76 -7.87 2.60 2.40
C ILE A 76 -8.30 2.11 1.00
N ASP A 77 -9.11 2.90 0.29
CA ASP A 77 -9.50 2.62 -1.09
C ASP A 77 -8.26 2.67 -2.00
N GLN A 78 -7.43 3.70 -1.87
CA GLN A 78 -6.17 3.81 -2.64
C GLN A 78 -5.17 2.71 -2.26
N HIS A 79 -5.08 2.37 -0.98
CA HIS A 79 -4.22 1.26 -0.53
C HIS A 79 -4.62 -0.09 -1.16
N TYR A 80 -5.92 -0.33 -1.36
CA TYR A 80 -6.45 -1.51 -2.06
C TYR A 80 -6.94 -1.21 -3.48
N TYR A 81 -6.23 -0.34 -4.21
CA TYR A 81 -6.69 0.22 -5.48
C TYR A 81 -7.19 -0.83 -6.48
N ALA A 82 -6.48 -1.95 -6.64
CA ALA A 82 -6.84 -2.99 -7.62
C ALA A 82 -8.31 -3.45 -7.50
N ILE A 83 -8.83 -3.53 -6.28
CA ILE A 83 -10.21 -3.90 -5.96
C ILE A 83 -11.09 -2.65 -5.83
N ALA A 84 -10.61 -1.66 -5.06
CA ALA A 84 -11.37 -0.46 -4.73
C ALA A 84 -11.70 0.39 -5.96
N SER A 85 -10.86 0.35 -7.00
CA SER A 85 -11.09 1.15 -8.20
C SER A 85 -12.44 0.84 -8.84
N LYS A 86 -12.93 -0.40 -8.74
CA LYS A 86 -14.24 -0.85 -9.24
C LYS A 86 -15.33 -0.84 -8.17
N ALA A 87 -14.98 -0.70 -6.89
CA ALA A 87 -15.95 -0.70 -5.79
C ALA A 87 -16.37 0.71 -5.37
N THR A 88 -15.44 1.67 -5.35
CA THR A 88 -15.64 2.97 -4.67
C THR A 88 -15.00 4.17 -5.35
N ILE A 89 -14.11 3.98 -6.33
CA ILE A 89 -13.39 5.08 -7.01
C ILE A 89 -14.02 5.41 -8.36
N LEU A 90 -13.98 4.48 -9.32
CA LEU A 90 -14.55 4.70 -10.64
C LEU A 90 -16.07 4.66 -10.58
N PRO A 91 -16.78 5.61 -11.20
CA PRO A 91 -18.21 5.46 -11.43
C PRO A 91 -18.47 4.26 -12.35
N ALA A 92 -19.65 3.65 -12.24
CA ALA A 92 -19.93 2.37 -12.91
C ALA A 92 -19.79 2.40 -14.45
N ASP A 93 -19.99 3.56 -15.08
CA ASP A 93 -19.84 3.81 -16.51
C ASP A 93 -18.38 3.99 -16.97
N GLU A 94 -17.44 4.20 -16.04
CA GLU A 94 -16.00 4.24 -16.32
C GLU A 94 -15.28 2.93 -15.97
N ILE A 95 -15.99 1.93 -15.41
CA ILE A 95 -15.42 0.62 -15.13
C ILE A 95 -15.18 -0.09 -16.48
N PRO A 96 -13.95 -0.59 -16.76
CA PRO A 96 -13.61 -1.25 -18.02
C PRO A 96 -14.15 -2.69 -18.06
N VAL A 97 -15.48 -2.84 -18.11
CA VAL A 97 -16.17 -4.12 -18.17
C VAL A 97 -15.85 -4.83 -19.49
N PRO A 98 -15.47 -6.12 -19.47
CA PRO A 98 -15.35 -6.90 -20.69
C PRO A 98 -16.74 -7.31 -21.20
N ASP A 99 -17.27 -6.55 -22.16
CA ASP A 99 -18.62 -6.72 -22.71
C ASP A 99 -18.96 -8.17 -23.09
N ASP A 100 -18.07 -8.86 -23.81
CA ASP A 100 -18.30 -10.25 -24.23
C ASP A 100 -18.49 -11.20 -23.04
N LYS A 101 -17.65 -11.06 -22.00
CA LYS A 101 -17.75 -11.88 -20.79
C LYS A 101 -18.98 -11.52 -19.96
N PHE A 102 -19.38 -10.25 -19.98
CA PHE A 102 -20.59 -9.80 -19.30
C PHE A 102 -21.82 -10.38 -19.97
N GLU A 103 -21.93 -10.28 -21.30
CA GLU A 103 -23.04 -10.81 -22.08
C GLU A 103 -23.12 -12.34 -21.97
N GLU A 104 -21.98 -13.05 -22.06
CA GLU A 104 -21.93 -14.50 -21.82
C GLU A 104 -22.46 -14.87 -20.44
N ALA A 105 -22.07 -14.11 -19.41
CA ALA A 105 -22.40 -14.47 -18.04
C ALA A 105 -23.83 -14.10 -17.66
N PHE A 106 -24.37 -12.97 -18.13
CA PHE A 106 -25.66 -12.44 -17.69
C PHE A 106 -26.75 -12.47 -18.77
N GLY A 107 -26.40 -12.73 -20.03
CA GLY A 107 -27.34 -12.75 -21.16
C GLY A 107 -27.85 -11.37 -21.55
N GLU A 108 -27.17 -10.30 -21.13
CA GLU A 108 -27.54 -8.92 -21.40
C GLU A 108 -26.33 -8.14 -21.92
N LYS A 109 -26.56 -7.18 -22.82
CA LYS A 109 -25.50 -6.29 -23.32
C LYS A 109 -25.16 -5.22 -22.30
N TRP A 110 -23.88 -5.02 -22.03
CA TRP A 110 -23.41 -4.02 -21.09
C TRP A 110 -23.88 -2.60 -21.43
N SER A 111 -23.92 -2.24 -22.71
CA SER A 111 -24.41 -0.94 -23.18
C SER A 111 -25.86 -0.66 -22.79
N GLU A 112 -26.75 -1.66 -22.80
CA GLU A 112 -28.15 -1.48 -22.40
C GLU A 112 -28.27 -1.38 -20.87
N VAL A 113 -27.49 -2.14 -20.12
CA VAL A 113 -27.41 -2.05 -18.65
C VAL A 113 -27.03 -0.63 -18.20
N LEU A 114 -26.05 -0.02 -18.87
CA LEU A 114 -25.64 1.36 -18.62
C LEU A 114 -26.75 2.35 -18.95
N LYS A 115 -27.36 2.22 -20.13
CA LYS A 115 -28.45 3.09 -20.60
C LYS A 115 -29.67 3.06 -19.67
N GLU A 116 -29.96 1.91 -19.08
CA GLU A 116 -31.06 1.72 -18.14
C GLU A 116 -30.70 2.10 -16.68
N GLY A 117 -29.45 2.51 -16.42
CA GLY A 117 -29.00 2.94 -15.10
C GLY A 117 -28.89 1.81 -14.06
N ARG A 118 -28.82 0.55 -14.53
CA ARG A 118 -28.76 -0.66 -13.67
C ARG A 118 -27.34 -1.01 -13.20
N ALA A 119 -26.33 -0.29 -13.65
CA ALA A 119 -24.96 -0.42 -13.18
C ALA A 119 -24.69 0.39 -11.90
N ALA A 120 -23.87 -0.16 -11.00
CA ALA A 120 -23.37 0.54 -9.82
C ALA A 120 -22.02 -0.02 -9.37
N ASN A 121 -21.07 0.83 -8.97
CA ASN A 121 -20.03 0.38 -8.04
C ASN A 121 -20.65 0.12 -6.65
N ALA A 122 -19.92 -0.54 -5.73
CA ALA A 122 -20.45 -0.88 -4.41
C ALA A 122 -20.96 0.35 -3.61
N MET A 123 -20.24 1.47 -3.65
CA MET A 123 -20.64 2.69 -2.95
C MET A 123 -21.92 3.32 -3.54
N GLN A 124 -22.04 3.32 -4.87
CA GLN A 124 -23.25 3.73 -5.58
C GLN A 124 -24.42 2.78 -5.26
N ALA A 125 -24.17 1.48 -5.13
CA ALA A 125 -25.18 0.49 -4.78
C ALA A 125 -25.71 0.71 -3.35
N CYS A 126 -24.83 0.94 -2.36
CA CYS A 126 -25.25 1.35 -1.01
C CYS A 126 -26.19 2.57 -1.05
N LYS A 127 -25.84 3.60 -1.83
CA LYS A 127 -26.67 4.81 -1.98
C LYS A 127 -28.00 4.53 -2.69
N LYS A 128 -27.98 3.79 -3.80
CA LYS A 128 -29.18 3.47 -4.60
C LYS A 128 -30.18 2.61 -3.80
N PHE A 129 -29.68 1.60 -3.08
CA PHE A 129 -30.51 0.73 -2.26
C PHE A 129 -30.86 1.31 -0.88
N GLY A 130 -30.18 2.37 -0.43
CA GLY A 130 -30.32 2.88 0.94
C GLY A 130 -29.92 1.82 1.98
N CYS A 131 -28.76 1.18 1.77
CA CYS A 131 -28.27 0.09 2.62
C CYS A 131 -26.83 0.34 3.10
N ASN A 132 -26.47 -0.30 4.21
CA ASN A 132 -25.09 -0.28 4.74
C ASN A 132 -24.21 -1.36 4.08
N ALA A 133 -22.95 -1.47 4.52
CA ALA A 133 -21.99 -2.41 3.96
C ALA A 133 -22.40 -3.87 4.20
N GLU A 134 -22.92 -4.17 5.39
CA GLU A 134 -23.32 -5.50 5.83
C GLU A 134 -24.57 -6.00 5.07
N GLU A 135 -25.57 -5.14 4.90
CA GLU A 135 -26.77 -5.43 4.11
C GLU A 135 -26.41 -5.70 2.63
N LEU A 136 -25.50 -4.90 2.06
CA LEU A 136 -25.05 -5.10 0.68
C LEU A 136 -24.24 -6.39 0.54
N ASP A 137 -23.34 -6.70 1.48
CA ASP A 137 -22.57 -7.94 1.45
C ASP A 137 -23.47 -9.17 1.63
N ALA A 138 -24.45 -9.13 2.54
CA ALA A 138 -25.41 -10.22 2.70
C ALA A 138 -26.16 -10.53 1.39
N ALA A 139 -26.59 -9.50 0.67
CA ALA A 139 -27.21 -9.66 -0.64
C ALA A 139 -26.21 -10.15 -1.71
N TRP A 140 -24.97 -9.66 -1.68
CA TRP A 140 -23.90 -10.13 -2.55
C TRP A 140 -23.58 -11.61 -2.38
N GLN A 141 -23.53 -12.12 -1.14
CA GLN A 141 -23.28 -13.54 -0.86
C GLN A 141 -24.40 -14.46 -1.40
N ALA A 142 -25.62 -13.94 -1.53
CA ALA A 142 -26.75 -14.66 -2.12
C ALA A 142 -26.88 -14.48 -3.64
N ALA A 143 -26.12 -13.55 -4.23
CA ALA A 143 -26.23 -13.17 -5.63
C ALA A 143 -25.47 -14.10 -6.56
N LYS A 144 -25.86 -14.07 -7.85
CA LYS A 144 -25.00 -14.58 -8.93
C LYS A 144 -23.83 -13.63 -9.12
N VAL A 145 -22.62 -14.09 -8.77
CA VAL A 145 -21.37 -13.34 -8.89
C VAL A 145 -20.48 -13.96 -9.97
N VAL A 146 -19.91 -13.12 -10.82
CA VAL A 146 -19.04 -13.49 -11.93
C VAL A 146 -17.69 -12.81 -11.76
N LYS A 147 -16.61 -13.58 -11.97
CA LYS A 147 -15.23 -13.06 -11.96
C LYS A 147 -14.77 -12.74 -13.37
N PHE A 148 -14.44 -11.48 -13.63
CA PHE A 148 -13.88 -11.05 -14.91
C PHE A 148 -12.34 -11.15 -14.94
N GLY A 149 -11.70 -10.98 -13.77
CA GLY A 149 -10.25 -11.02 -13.60
C GLY A 149 -9.84 -10.96 -12.13
N GLY A 150 -8.53 -10.82 -11.87
CA GLY A 150 -8.02 -10.59 -10.52
C GLY A 150 -8.62 -9.32 -9.93
N GLY A 151 -9.24 -9.42 -8.75
CA GLY A 151 -9.87 -8.27 -8.07
C GLY A 151 -11.06 -7.64 -8.81
N PHE A 152 -11.62 -8.28 -9.84
CA PHE A 152 -12.69 -7.72 -10.67
C PHE A 152 -13.89 -8.66 -10.76
N TYR A 153 -14.92 -8.36 -9.98
CA TYR A 153 -16.12 -9.16 -9.84
C TYR A 153 -17.37 -8.31 -10.06
N CYS A 154 -18.39 -8.90 -10.67
CA CYS A 154 -19.71 -8.31 -10.84
C CYS A 154 -20.78 -9.25 -10.30
N GLY A 155 -21.73 -8.73 -9.54
CA GLY A 155 -22.87 -9.48 -9.01
C GLY A 155 -24.17 -8.81 -9.40
N LEU A 156 -25.19 -9.62 -9.73
CA LEU A 156 -26.55 -9.13 -9.90
C LEU A 156 -27.25 -9.13 -8.53
N VAL A 157 -27.24 -7.99 -7.86
CA VAL A 157 -27.60 -7.84 -6.45
C VAL A 157 -28.93 -7.12 -6.30
N SER A 158 -29.79 -7.60 -5.41
CA SER A 158 -31.01 -6.91 -4.97
C SER A 158 -31.00 -6.82 -3.45
N VAL A 159 -31.37 -5.66 -2.91
CA VAL A 159 -31.45 -5.39 -1.47
C VAL A 159 -32.84 -4.81 -1.17
N LYS A 160 -33.50 -5.28 -0.10
CA LYS A 160 -34.82 -4.79 0.35
C LYS A 160 -35.89 -4.87 -0.75
N ASP A 161 -35.93 -5.97 -1.50
CA ASP A 161 -36.87 -6.25 -2.60
C ASP A 161 -36.86 -5.22 -3.76
N GLN A 162 -35.84 -4.36 -3.82
CA GLN A 162 -35.67 -3.40 -4.91
C GLN A 162 -35.18 -4.08 -6.18
N SER A 163 -35.43 -3.45 -7.34
CA SER A 163 -34.93 -3.95 -8.63
C SER A 163 -33.42 -4.22 -8.58
N PRO A 164 -32.96 -5.35 -9.15
CA PRO A 164 -31.55 -5.72 -9.05
C PRO A 164 -30.65 -4.76 -9.84
N LEU A 165 -29.44 -4.58 -9.32
CA LEU A 165 -28.37 -3.81 -9.94
C LEU A 165 -27.16 -4.73 -10.23
N TYR A 166 -26.42 -4.40 -11.28
CA TYR A 166 -25.10 -4.95 -11.53
C TYR A 166 -24.09 -4.19 -10.66
N VAL A 167 -23.69 -4.83 -9.56
CA VAL A 167 -22.82 -4.25 -8.54
C VAL A 167 -21.40 -4.79 -8.72
N PHE A 168 -20.39 -3.94 -8.59
CA PHE A 168 -18.99 -4.35 -8.67
C PHE A 168 -18.34 -4.42 -7.29
N ASN A 169 -17.66 -5.54 -7.02
CA ASN A 169 -16.84 -5.77 -5.81
C ASN A 169 -17.54 -5.40 -4.49
N ALA A 170 -18.82 -5.77 -4.30
CA ALA A 170 -19.61 -5.34 -3.14
C ALA A 170 -18.98 -5.71 -1.78
N PHE A 171 -18.32 -6.87 -1.71
CA PHE A 171 -17.57 -7.34 -0.53
C PHE A 171 -16.54 -6.33 -0.01
N PHE A 172 -16.05 -5.42 -0.86
CA PHE A 172 -15.09 -4.40 -0.47
C PHE A 172 -15.67 -3.42 0.55
N MET A 173 -16.99 -3.19 0.57
CA MET A 173 -17.60 -2.27 1.52
C MET A 173 -17.43 -2.74 2.97
N VAL A 174 -17.50 -4.05 3.23
CA VAL A 174 -17.24 -4.61 4.56
C VAL A 174 -15.76 -4.49 4.91
N MET A 175 -14.85 -4.75 3.96
CA MET A 175 -13.41 -4.54 4.20
C MET A 175 -13.11 -3.08 4.56
N ARG A 176 -13.67 -2.15 3.80
CA ARG A 176 -13.54 -0.70 3.99
C ARG A 176 -14.11 -0.24 5.34
N SER A 177 -15.27 -0.75 5.74
CA SER A 177 -15.96 -0.37 6.99
C SER A 177 -15.10 -0.54 8.24
N LYS A 178 -14.13 -1.47 8.21
CA LYS A 178 -13.20 -1.70 9.32
C LYS A 178 -12.22 -0.54 9.57
N PHE A 179 -12.08 0.37 8.60
CA PHE A 179 -11.11 1.47 8.64
C PHE A 179 -11.75 2.85 8.70
N VAL A 180 -13.04 2.96 8.38
CA VAL A 180 -13.75 4.24 8.31
C VAL A 180 -14.79 4.35 9.43
N GLY A 181 -15.19 5.56 9.76
CA GLY A 181 -16.14 5.84 10.87
C GLY A 181 -15.51 6.65 12.00
N GLU A 182 -16.36 7.17 12.89
CA GLU A 182 -15.95 8.09 13.97
C GLU A 182 -15.07 7.41 15.02
N ASP A 183 -15.32 6.14 15.30
CA ASP A 183 -14.62 5.35 16.33
C ASP A 183 -13.44 4.54 15.77
N MET A 184 -13.12 4.67 14.49
CA MET A 184 -12.01 3.95 13.85
C MET A 184 -10.77 4.83 13.79
N SER A 185 -9.60 4.22 13.97
CA SER A 185 -8.30 4.86 13.74
C SER A 185 -7.21 3.82 13.52
N ILE A 186 -6.12 4.25 12.91
CA ILE A 186 -4.87 3.49 12.85
C ILE A 186 -3.76 4.29 13.51
N HIS A 187 -2.76 3.58 14.02
CA HIS A 187 -1.50 4.17 14.48
C HIS A 187 -0.38 3.76 13.54
N CYS A 188 0.29 4.75 12.96
CA CYS A 188 1.23 4.61 11.87
C CYS A 188 2.66 4.85 12.34
N TYR A 189 3.60 4.13 11.73
CA TYR A 189 5.04 4.32 11.84
C TYR A 189 5.63 4.46 10.45
N GLU A 190 6.45 5.50 10.27
CA GLU A 190 7.43 5.54 9.20
C GLU A 190 8.75 5.03 9.74
N VAL A 191 9.31 3.99 9.12
CA VAL A 191 10.50 3.33 9.64
C VAL A 191 11.58 3.19 8.59
N GLN A 192 12.83 3.03 9.03
CA GLN A 192 13.95 2.68 8.16
C GLN A 192 14.98 1.79 8.86
N TRP A 193 15.74 1.03 8.08
CA TRP A 193 16.82 0.19 8.59
C TRP A 193 17.87 -0.12 7.51
N ASP A 194 19.03 -0.59 7.96
CA ASP A 194 20.12 -1.02 7.08
C ASP A 194 19.78 -2.41 6.49
N PRO A 195 19.65 -2.55 5.14
CA PRO A 195 19.30 -3.83 4.51
C PRO A 195 20.32 -4.93 4.81
N LYS A 196 21.58 -4.59 5.13
CA LYS A 196 22.62 -5.56 5.50
C LYS A 196 22.41 -6.19 6.87
N LYS A 197 21.59 -5.58 7.72
CA LYS A 197 21.31 -6.07 9.09
C LYS A 197 19.99 -6.83 9.17
N LEU A 198 19.03 -6.49 8.29
CA LEU A 198 17.73 -7.11 8.21
C LEU A 198 17.23 -6.98 6.77
N SER A 199 17.16 -8.08 6.03
CA SER A 199 16.55 -8.07 4.70
C SER A 199 15.05 -7.79 4.80
N TRP A 200 14.45 -7.30 3.71
CA TRP A 200 13.02 -7.09 3.63
C TRP A 200 12.23 -8.39 3.83
N ALA A 201 12.72 -9.48 3.24
CA ALA A 201 12.16 -10.83 3.43
C ALA A 201 12.11 -11.23 4.92
N SER A 202 13.20 -11.04 5.69
CA SER A 202 13.20 -11.34 7.12
C SER A 202 12.38 -10.33 7.93
N PHE A 203 12.32 -9.06 7.52
CA PHE A 203 11.41 -8.08 8.11
C PHE A 203 9.95 -8.53 8.02
N ARG A 204 9.51 -9.03 6.85
CA ARG A 204 8.13 -9.53 6.66
C ARG A 204 7.90 -10.92 7.23
N GLY A 205 8.78 -11.86 6.94
CA GLY A 205 8.60 -13.27 7.30
C GLY A 205 8.85 -13.58 8.77
N GLU A 206 9.86 -12.94 9.37
CA GLU A 206 10.32 -13.27 10.73
C GLU A 206 9.90 -12.22 11.77
N LEU A 207 10.09 -10.93 11.47
CA LEU A 207 9.73 -9.87 12.42
C LEU A 207 8.23 -9.59 12.42
N LEU A 208 7.65 -9.22 11.28
CA LEU A 208 6.21 -8.96 11.16
C LEU A 208 5.41 -10.26 11.34
N GLY A 209 5.82 -11.29 10.61
CA GLY A 209 5.14 -12.58 10.51
C GLY A 209 4.17 -12.65 9.33
N PRO A 210 3.78 -13.88 8.90
CA PRO A 210 2.87 -14.13 7.79
C PRO A 210 1.46 -13.57 8.05
N THR A 211 0.65 -13.54 6.99
CA THR A 211 -0.69 -12.94 7.02
C THR A 211 -1.62 -13.59 8.04
N ASP A 212 -1.59 -14.92 8.18
CA ASP A 212 -2.27 -15.61 9.28
C ASP A 212 -1.37 -15.61 10.52
N PRO A 213 -1.77 -14.93 11.62
CA PRO A 213 -0.97 -14.92 12.85
C PRO A 213 -0.67 -16.31 13.42
N LYS A 214 -1.48 -17.33 13.10
CA LYS A 214 -1.28 -18.71 13.58
C LYS A 214 -0.06 -19.39 12.96
N ASP A 215 0.27 -19.02 11.73
CA ASP A 215 1.37 -19.61 10.96
C ASP A 215 2.69 -18.89 11.24
N GLY A 216 2.68 -17.85 12.08
CA GLY A 216 3.83 -17.01 12.33
C GLY A 216 4.86 -17.61 13.29
N PRO A 217 6.17 -17.33 13.08
CA PRO A 217 7.22 -17.71 14.02
C PRO A 217 6.95 -17.15 15.41
N GLU A 218 7.37 -17.88 16.44
CA GLU A 218 7.30 -17.42 17.82
C GLU A 218 8.02 -16.07 17.96
N GLY A 219 7.34 -15.11 18.59
CA GLY A 219 7.88 -13.77 18.79
C GLY A 219 7.72 -12.82 17.60
N SER A 220 7.27 -13.25 16.42
CA SER A 220 6.85 -12.34 15.35
C SER A 220 5.69 -11.44 15.83
N ILE A 221 5.56 -10.23 15.29
CA ILE A 221 4.61 -9.22 15.77
C ILE A 221 3.18 -9.74 15.69
N ARG A 222 2.76 -10.27 14.53
CA ARG A 222 1.41 -10.81 14.34
C ARG A 222 1.12 -11.98 15.27
N LYS A 223 2.05 -12.93 15.39
CA LYS A 223 1.93 -14.07 16.32
C LYS A 223 1.83 -13.60 17.78
N ALA A 224 2.65 -12.64 18.18
CA ALA A 224 2.62 -12.08 19.53
C ALA A 224 1.30 -11.36 19.85
N ILE A 225 0.68 -10.68 18.88
CA ILE A 225 -0.67 -10.10 19.04
C ILE A 225 -1.70 -11.20 19.30
N LEU A 226 -1.66 -12.29 18.50
CA LEU A 226 -2.54 -13.44 18.70
C LEU A 226 -2.34 -14.09 20.08
N ASP A 227 -1.09 -14.33 20.47
CA ASP A 227 -0.79 -15.00 21.73
C ASP A 227 -1.20 -14.15 22.94
N LYS A 228 -0.98 -12.83 22.88
CA LYS A 228 -1.40 -11.91 23.95
C LYS A 228 -2.90 -11.63 23.99
N TYR A 229 -3.62 -11.79 22.86
CA TYR A 229 -5.08 -11.77 22.86
C TYR A 229 -5.65 -12.85 23.79
N VAL A 230 -5.06 -14.06 23.79
CA VAL A 230 -5.50 -15.18 24.65
C VAL A 230 -5.50 -14.81 26.14
N TYR A 231 -4.55 -13.97 26.56
CA TYR A 231 -4.40 -13.51 27.94
C TYR A 231 -5.15 -12.20 28.25
N LYS A 232 -5.83 -11.61 27.25
CA LYS A 232 -6.49 -10.29 27.31
C LYS A 232 -5.56 -9.12 27.65
N ASP A 233 -4.25 -9.28 27.44
CA ASP A 233 -3.23 -8.27 27.78
C ASP A 233 -3.29 -7.02 26.90
N LEU A 234 -3.86 -7.14 25.69
CA LEU A 234 -3.86 -6.08 24.67
C LEU A 234 -5.19 -5.35 24.52
N GLY A 235 -6.26 -5.79 25.21
CA GLY A 235 -7.58 -5.17 25.10
C GLY A 235 -8.32 -5.39 23.78
N LEU A 236 -7.89 -6.35 22.95
CA LEU A 236 -8.56 -6.72 21.70
C LEU A 236 -9.94 -7.37 21.99
N THR A 237 -10.94 -7.02 21.17
CA THR A 237 -12.33 -7.50 21.33
C THR A 237 -12.65 -8.76 20.53
N SER A 238 -11.79 -9.12 19.57
CA SER A 238 -11.97 -10.28 18.70
C SER A 238 -10.64 -10.99 18.46
N VAL A 239 -10.71 -12.31 18.23
CA VAL A 239 -9.52 -13.12 17.92
C VAL A 239 -8.89 -12.68 16.59
N PRO A 240 -7.57 -12.42 16.57
CA PRO A 240 -6.87 -12.15 15.32
C PRO A 240 -7.01 -13.29 14.30
N ASN A 241 -7.12 -12.93 13.04
CA ASN A 241 -7.27 -13.84 11.90
C ASN A 241 -6.55 -13.29 10.66
N LYS A 242 -6.68 -13.93 9.49
CA LYS A 242 -6.01 -13.50 8.24
C LYS A 242 -6.32 -12.05 7.84
N GLY A 243 -7.56 -11.59 8.01
CA GLY A 243 -7.95 -10.21 7.68
C GLY A 243 -7.59 -9.23 8.80
N ASP A 244 -7.95 -9.62 10.03
CA ASP A 244 -7.71 -8.85 11.25
C ASP A 244 -6.47 -9.40 11.97
N ASN A 245 -5.31 -9.20 11.35
CA ASN A 245 -4.02 -9.75 11.80
C ASN A 245 -3.17 -8.76 12.62
N GLY A 246 -3.79 -7.76 13.23
CA GLY A 246 -3.15 -6.77 14.10
C GLY A 246 -2.36 -5.67 13.40
N VAL A 247 -1.43 -6.00 12.51
CA VAL A 247 -0.46 -5.04 11.95
C VAL A 247 -0.23 -5.22 10.45
N HIS A 248 -0.10 -4.09 9.76
CA HIS A 248 0.33 -3.98 8.37
C HIS A 248 1.78 -3.50 8.27
N ALA A 249 2.50 -3.94 7.24
CA ALA A 249 3.74 -3.33 6.79
C ALA A 249 3.89 -3.48 5.27
N SER A 250 4.54 -2.51 4.63
CA SER A 250 4.83 -2.48 3.19
C SER A 250 5.51 -3.77 2.70
N ALA A 251 5.16 -4.23 1.49
CA ALA A 251 5.67 -5.49 0.95
C ALA A 251 7.03 -5.37 0.23
N SER A 252 7.39 -4.15 -0.18
CA SER A 252 8.63 -3.81 -0.88
C SER A 252 8.99 -2.32 -0.67
N PRO A 253 10.22 -1.88 -1.00
CA PRO A 253 10.60 -0.46 -0.96
C PRO A 253 9.68 0.43 -1.80
N PHE A 254 9.21 -0.07 -2.95
CA PHE A 254 8.33 0.68 -3.84
C PHE A 254 6.91 0.81 -3.30
N GLU A 255 6.35 -0.27 -2.75
CA GLU A 255 5.09 -0.19 -2.01
C GLU A 255 5.21 0.71 -0.79
N GLY A 256 6.36 0.68 -0.09
CA GLY A 256 6.64 1.59 1.00
C GLY A 256 6.59 3.06 0.57
N LEU A 257 7.13 3.39 -0.60
CA LEU A 257 6.99 4.72 -1.18
C LEU A 257 5.52 5.06 -1.52
N ALA A 258 4.82 4.16 -2.22
CA ALA A 258 3.41 4.35 -2.58
C ALA A 258 2.52 4.58 -1.35
N GLU A 259 2.73 3.78 -0.30
CA GLU A 259 2.00 3.87 0.95
C GLU A 259 2.34 5.15 1.72
N LYS A 260 3.61 5.56 1.82
CA LYS A 260 3.98 6.84 2.44
C LYS A 260 3.36 8.03 1.70
N CYS A 261 3.34 8.01 0.37
CA CYS A 261 2.67 9.04 -0.43
C CYS A 261 1.17 9.09 -0.14
N ASN A 262 0.51 7.93 -0.10
CA ASN A 262 -0.93 7.83 0.17
C ASN A 262 -1.29 8.24 1.61
N TRP A 263 -0.69 7.58 2.60
CA TRP A 263 -1.09 7.68 4.00
C TRP A 263 -0.50 8.90 4.72
N LEU A 264 0.76 9.26 4.42
CA LEU A 264 1.49 10.32 5.12
C LEU A 264 1.57 11.62 4.31
N GLY A 265 1.09 11.62 3.06
CA GLY A 265 1.23 12.77 2.16
C GLY A 265 2.68 13.05 1.76
N ALA A 266 3.55 12.03 1.82
CA ALA A 266 4.92 12.14 1.35
C ALA A 266 4.98 12.40 -0.17
N SER A 267 6.14 12.82 -0.64
CA SER A 267 6.41 13.00 -2.08
C SER A 267 7.62 12.18 -2.49
N ALA A 268 7.56 11.57 -3.68
CA ALA A 268 8.70 10.92 -4.30
C ALA A 268 9.91 11.87 -4.46
N ASP A 269 9.69 13.18 -4.52
CA ASP A 269 10.76 14.17 -4.63
C ASP A 269 11.55 14.38 -3.35
N THR A 270 10.95 14.08 -2.20
CA THR A 270 11.55 14.33 -0.88
C THR A 270 11.98 13.03 -0.22
N ASP A 271 11.27 11.93 -0.50
CA ASP A 271 11.61 10.58 -0.08
C ASP A 271 12.95 10.09 -0.65
N ALA A 272 13.73 9.36 0.16
CA ALA A 272 15.06 8.89 -0.24
C ALA A 272 15.01 7.88 -1.41
N PHE A 273 14.07 6.94 -1.38
CA PHE A 273 13.90 5.95 -2.45
C PHE A 273 13.29 6.59 -3.70
N GLY A 274 12.29 7.47 -3.51
CA GLY A 274 11.71 8.26 -4.60
C GLY A 274 12.76 9.10 -5.36
N LYS A 275 13.65 9.79 -4.63
CA LYS A 275 14.78 10.53 -5.22
C LYS A 275 15.72 9.61 -6.01
N ALA A 276 15.99 8.41 -5.49
CA ALA A 276 16.85 7.45 -6.18
C ALA A 276 16.22 6.96 -7.49
N LEU A 277 14.91 6.71 -7.52
CA LEU A 277 14.19 6.35 -8.74
C LEU A 277 14.23 7.47 -9.78
N ILE A 278 13.95 8.71 -9.35
CA ILE A 278 14.00 9.88 -10.24
C ILE A 278 15.42 10.11 -10.77
N GLY A 279 16.42 10.04 -9.88
CA GLY A 279 17.83 10.14 -10.26
C GLY A 279 18.29 9.03 -11.22
N SER A 280 17.58 7.89 -11.22
CA SER A 280 17.83 6.75 -12.11
C SER A 280 16.96 6.76 -13.38
N GLY A 281 16.21 7.83 -13.62
CA GLY A 281 15.50 8.07 -14.88
C GLY A 281 14.01 7.71 -14.90
N LEU A 282 13.40 7.33 -13.77
CA LEU A 282 11.95 7.19 -13.71
C LEU A 282 11.29 8.58 -13.60
N SER A 283 10.24 8.81 -14.39
CA SER A 283 9.45 10.02 -14.26
C SER A 283 8.54 9.94 -13.03
N LYS A 284 8.15 11.09 -12.46
CA LYS A 284 7.16 11.14 -11.37
C LYS A 284 5.81 10.54 -11.79
N THR A 285 5.43 10.74 -13.05
CA THR A 285 4.21 10.15 -13.63
C THR A 285 4.30 8.64 -13.61
N THR A 286 5.42 8.05 -14.07
CA THR A 286 5.64 6.61 -14.02
C THR A 286 5.56 6.08 -12.59
N ILE A 287 6.20 6.75 -11.62
CA ILE A 287 6.16 6.36 -10.21
C ILE A 287 4.71 6.37 -9.69
N ALA A 288 3.93 7.42 -10.00
CA ALA A 288 2.54 7.53 -9.59
C ALA A 288 1.64 6.46 -10.25
N ASP A 289 1.78 6.26 -11.56
CA ASP A 289 1.02 5.26 -12.31
C ASP A 289 1.33 3.84 -11.85
N TRP A 290 2.56 3.58 -11.40
CA TRP A 290 2.97 2.27 -10.90
C TRP A 290 2.61 2.05 -9.43
N SER A 291 2.37 3.13 -8.67
CA SER A 291 1.94 3.07 -7.27
C SER A 291 0.53 2.51 -7.08
N VAL A 292 -0.20 2.22 -8.16
CA VAL A 292 -1.52 1.59 -8.13
C VAL A 292 -1.52 0.14 -8.65
N ASP A 293 -0.33 -0.45 -8.72
CA ASP A 293 -0.06 -1.83 -9.15
C ASP A 293 -0.58 -2.20 -10.56
N PRO A 294 -0.17 -1.47 -11.60
CA PRO A 294 -0.54 -1.81 -12.97
C PRO A 294 0.16 -3.09 -13.42
N ARG A 295 -0.36 -3.68 -14.51
CA ARG A 295 0.35 -4.77 -15.21
C ARG A 295 1.31 -4.19 -16.26
N VAL A 296 2.61 -4.35 -16.05
CA VAL A 296 3.67 -3.85 -16.94
C VAL A 296 4.48 -4.99 -17.55
N THR A 297 5.29 -4.71 -18.57
CA THR A 297 6.25 -5.68 -19.12
C THR A 297 7.35 -5.88 -18.10
N LEU A 298 7.48 -7.10 -17.57
CA LEU A 298 8.54 -7.49 -16.66
C LEU A 298 9.78 -7.95 -17.44
N PRO A 299 10.96 -8.01 -16.81
CA PRO A 299 12.10 -8.75 -17.35
C PRO A 299 11.70 -10.17 -17.75
N GLY A 300 12.07 -10.58 -18.97
CA GLY A 300 11.58 -11.82 -19.59
C GLY A 300 10.35 -11.64 -20.51
N GLY A 301 9.79 -10.43 -20.61
CA GLY A 301 8.83 -10.04 -21.65
C GLY A 301 7.35 -10.30 -21.34
N GLN A 302 7.05 -11.00 -20.24
CA GLN A 302 5.67 -11.23 -19.80
C GLN A 302 5.07 -10.01 -19.09
N LYS A 303 3.74 -9.86 -19.16
CA LYS A 303 3.01 -8.83 -18.41
C LYS A 303 2.66 -9.31 -16.99
N GLY A 304 3.04 -8.56 -15.96
CA GLY A 304 2.72 -8.89 -14.56
C GLY A 304 2.57 -7.65 -13.68
N SER A 305 2.10 -7.86 -12.44
CA SER A 305 1.95 -6.81 -11.42
C SER A 305 3.33 -6.23 -11.07
N VAL A 306 3.37 -4.93 -10.80
CA VAL A 306 4.59 -4.25 -10.34
C VAL A 306 4.90 -4.64 -8.91
N PHE A 307 3.89 -4.67 -8.03
CA PHE A 307 4.07 -4.99 -6.61
C PHE A 307 4.50 -6.46 -6.41
N ASP A 308 3.81 -7.41 -7.05
CA ASP A 308 4.16 -8.83 -6.98
C ASP A 308 5.61 -9.10 -7.43
N ALA A 309 6.10 -8.34 -8.42
CA ALA A 309 7.45 -8.51 -8.96
C ALA A 309 8.57 -7.90 -8.09
N LEU A 310 8.22 -7.09 -7.09
CA LEU A 310 9.16 -6.39 -6.21
C LEU A 310 9.08 -6.87 -4.75
N GLU A 311 8.12 -7.75 -4.45
CA GLU A 311 7.88 -8.27 -3.11
C GLU A 311 9.17 -8.85 -2.50
N ASP A 312 9.42 -8.54 -1.23
CA ASP A 312 10.55 -9.01 -0.42
C ASP A 312 11.96 -8.58 -0.91
N MET A 313 12.06 -7.74 -1.95
CA MET A 313 13.34 -7.18 -2.39
C MET A 313 13.87 -6.12 -1.43
N ASP A 314 15.18 -6.10 -1.23
CA ASP A 314 15.86 -4.98 -0.58
C ASP A 314 15.99 -3.78 -1.52
N VAL A 315 16.21 -2.60 -0.94
CA VAL A 315 16.16 -1.30 -1.64
C VAL A 315 16.99 -1.21 -2.92
N ASP A 316 18.20 -1.76 -2.94
CA ASP A 316 19.09 -1.68 -4.11
C ASP A 316 18.62 -2.59 -5.26
N ASP A 317 18.17 -3.81 -4.94
CA ASP A 317 17.63 -4.75 -5.93
C ASP A 317 16.29 -4.27 -6.48
N CYS A 318 15.43 -3.72 -5.61
CA CYS A 318 14.17 -3.11 -5.98
C CYS A 318 14.38 -1.92 -6.93
N LEU A 319 15.38 -1.06 -6.66
CA LEU A 319 15.74 0.05 -7.54
C LEU A 319 16.19 -0.46 -8.92
N ALA A 320 17.11 -1.43 -8.95
CA ALA A 320 17.63 -1.99 -10.19
C ALA A 320 16.51 -2.61 -11.05
N MET A 321 15.61 -3.37 -10.40
CA MET A 321 14.46 -3.99 -11.05
C MET A 321 13.50 -2.96 -11.66
N LEU A 322 13.17 -1.89 -10.91
CA LEU A 322 12.31 -0.81 -11.42
C LEU A 322 12.94 -0.05 -12.60
N VAL A 323 14.26 0.16 -12.58
CA VAL A 323 14.98 0.79 -13.70
C VAL A 323 14.94 -0.09 -14.95
N GLU A 324 15.08 -1.41 -14.79
CA GLU A 324 14.96 -2.35 -15.91
C GLU A 324 13.52 -2.39 -16.45
N MET A 325 12.53 -2.53 -15.58
CA MET A 325 11.11 -2.46 -15.96
C MET A 325 10.82 -1.15 -16.70
N ASN A 326 11.36 -0.02 -16.25
CA ASN A 326 11.10 1.27 -16.86
C ASN A 326 11.55 1.24 -18.32
N LYS A 327 12.78 0.81 -18.61
CA LYS A 327 13.32 0.67 -19.98
C LYS A 327 12.47 -0.19 -20.91
N LEU A 328 11.73 -1.17 -20.38
CA LEU A 328 10.86 -2.07 -21.15
C LEU A 328 9.47 -1.50 -21.42
N ASN A 329 9.09 -0.39 -20.77
CA ASN A 329 7.75 0.19 -20.82
C ASN A 329 7.74 1.69 -21.17
N VAL A 330 8.89 2.27 -21.56
CA VAL A 330 8.98 3.62 -22.15
C VAL A 330 8.71 3.58 -23.65
#